data_AF-A0A9P7JL53-F1
#
_entry.id   AF-A0A9P7JL53-F1
#
_cell.length_a   1.000
_cell.length_b   1.000
_cell.length_c   1.000
_cell.angle_alpha   90.00
_cell.angle_beta   90.00
_cell.angle_gamma   90.00
#
_symmetry.space_group_name_H-M   'P 1'
#
loop_
_entity.id
_entity.type
_entity.pdbx_description
1 polymer ?
#
loop_
_entity_poly.entity_id
_entity_poly.type
_entity_poly.pdbx_seq_one_letter_code
_entity_poly.pdbx_strand_id
1 'polypeptide(L)'
;NHYKIYPCPDVPACDSFFWTMIWIKWLESFHYGRTLLPNDFLFPAMSANSVMHPGQPISHDTVQKWINESTTGAGIHGNFLTHCFHQGGAQYWFMFAPVGQWWTLAKVCWWGGGWADGEHCDTLVRYLLDELHAYETDYSDALAPISRGTDASLAGEHALTRPASTEELRMVHASVAADVNSLRNDMRSLTSVV
;
A
#
# COMPACT_ATOMS: atom_id res chain seq x y z
N ASN A 1 -1.42 -1.31 -25.29
CA ASN A 1 -1.18 -1.72 -23.89
C ASN A 1 -0.77 -3.19 -23.84
N HIS A 2 0.42 -3.53 -24.33
CA HIS A 2 0.91 -4.91 -24.39
C HIS A 2 1.03 -5.55 -22.99
N TYR A 3 1.40 -4.73 -22.00
CA TYR A 3 1.60 -5.14 -20.61
C TYR A 3 0.33 -5.10 -19.75
N LYS A 4 -0.83 -4.77 -20.32
CA LYS A 4 -2.12 -4.70 -19.61
C LYS A 4 -2.05 -3.86 -18.31
N ILE A 5 -1.31 -2.75 -18.33
CA ILE A 5 -1.21 -1.80 -17.22
C ILE A 5 -2.35 -0.80 -17.36
N TYR A 6 -3.19 -0.67 -16.34
CA TYR A 6 -4.35 0.21 -16.35
C TYR A 6 -4.20 1.32 -15.31
N PRO A 7 -4.80 2.50 -15.53
CA PRO A 7 -4.88 3.55 -14.51
C PRO A 7 -5.54 3.04 -13.23
N CYS A 8 -5.03 3.49 -12.08
CA CYS A 8 -5.55 3.20 -10.75
C CYS A 8 -5.71 4.52 -9.97
N PRO A 9 -6.67 5.38 -10.36
CA PRO A 9 -6.80 6.73 -9.80
C PRO A 9 -7.18 6.73 -8.31
N ASP A 10 -7.78 5.64 -7.83
CA ASP A 10 -8.16 5.49 -6.42
C ASP A 10 -6.95 5.28 -5.51
N VAL A 11 -5.82 4.84 -6.06
CA VAL A 11 -4.57 4.62 -5.33
C VAL A 11 -3.41 5.32 -6.06
N PRO A 12 -3.36 6.67 -6.08
CA PRO A 12 -2.40 7.42 -6.89
C PRO A 12 -0.94 7.07 -6.62
N ALA A 13 -0.60 6.72 -5.38
CA ALA A 13 0.76 6.31 -5.01
C ALA A 13 1.21 5.02 -5.71
N CYS A 14 0.28 4.16 -6.12
CA CYS A 14 0.53 2.87 -6.77
C CYS A 14 0.12 2.86 -8.26
N ASP A 15 -0.31 3.98 -8.82
CA ASP A 15 -0.73 4.08 -10.22
C ASP A 15 0.48 4.06 -11.18
N SER A 16 0.93 2.85 -11.49
CA SER A 16 2.07 2.63 -12.39
C SER A 16 1.83 3.19 -13.80
N PHE A 17 0.57 3.24 -14.27
CA PHE A 17 0.25 3.86 -15.55
C PHE A 17 0.56 5.35 -15.52
N PHE A 18 0.03 6.05 -14.52
CA PHE A 18 0.22 7.48 -14.34
C PHE A 18 1.70 7.86 -14.17
N TRP A 19 2.41 7.17 -13.26
CA TRP A 19 3.83 7.45 -13.00
C TRP A 19 4.72 7.14 -14.21
N THR A 20 4.42 6.08 -14.95
CA THR A 20 5.13 5.77 -16.20
C THR A 20 4.90 6.88 -17.24
N MET A 21 3.69 7.41 -17.34
CA MET A 21 3.41 8.49 -18.29
C MET A 21 4.11 9.80 -17.92
N ILE A 22 4.16 10.15 -16.63
CA ILE A 22 4.96 11.28 -16.14
C ILE A 22 6.43 11.09 -16.48
N TRP A 23 6.97 9.90 -16.19
CA TRP A 23 8.36 9.56 -16.46
C TRP A 23 8.70 9.70 -17.95
N ILE A 24 7.87 9.14 -18.85
CA ILE A 24 8.05 9.28 -20.31
C ILE A 24 8.05 10.76 -20.70
N LYS A 25 7.07 11.54 -20.24
CA LYS A 25 6.98 12.96 -20.59
C LYS A 25 8.19 13.75 -20.12
N TRP A 26 8.72 13.41 -18.95
CA TRP A 26 9.93 14.01 -18.42
C TRP A 26 11.16 13.67 -19.28
N LEU A 27 11.32 12.40 -19.68
CA LEU A 27 12.39 12.00 -20.61
C LEU A 27 12.30 12.73 -21.96
N GLU A 28 11.11 12.74 -22.58
CA GLU A 28 10.87 13.36 -23.88
C GLU A 28 11.18 14.87 -23.84
N SER A 29 10.75 15.56 -22.78
CA SER A 29 10.83 17.02 -22.68
C SER A 29 12.20 17.52 -22.23
N PHE A 30 12.84 16.84 -21.28
CA PHE A 30 14.05 17.34 -20.61
C PHE A 30 15.34 16.64 -21.05
N HIS A 31 15.26 15.42 -21.59
CA HIS A 31 16.46 14.65 -21.95
C HIS A 31 16.60 14.39 -23.45
N TYR A 32 15.51 14.14 -24.16
CA TYR A 32 15.57 13.73 -25.57
C TYR A 32 15.22 14.82 -26.57
N GLY A 33 14.35 15.77 -26.19
CA GLY A 33 13.81 16.76 -27.14
C GLY A 33 12.99 16.13 -28.27
N ARG A 34 12.59 14.87 -28.12
CA ARG A 34 11.82 14.07 -29.07
C ARG A 34 10.98 13.05 -28.32
N THR A 35 9.99 12.49 -29.01
CA THR A 35 9.21 11.37 -28.47
C THR A 35 10.06 10.11 -28.33
N LEU A 36 9.65 9.21 -27.43
CA LEU A 36 10.29 7.90 -27.27
C LEU A 36 10.21 7.10 -28.59
N LEU A 37 11.33 6.54 -29.05
CA LEU A 37 11.35 5.70 -30.24
C LEU A 37 11.01 4.24 -29.88
N PRO A 38 10.56 3.43 -30.85
CA PRO A 38 10.22 2.02 -30.59
C PRO A 38 11.35 1.17 -30.01
N ASN A 39 12.62 1.55 -30.25
CA ASN A 39 13.81 0.84 -29.79
C ASN A 39 14.41 1.45 -28.51
N ASP A 40 13.84 2.53 -27.99
CA ASP A 40 14.32 3.13 -26.74
C ASP A 40 13.78 2.32 -25.55
N PHE A 41 14.62 2.12 -24.54
CA PHE A 41 14.18 1.54 -23.28
C PHE A 41 13.35 2.54 -22.49
N LEU A 42 12.24 2.07 -21.92
CA LEU A 42 11.37 2.86 -21.04
C LEU A 42 12.11 3.36 -19.79
N PHE A 43 12.99 2.52 -19.24
CA PHE A 43 13.88 2.85 -18.13
C PHE A 43 15.33 2.79 -18.63
N PRO A 44 15.85 3.89 -19.19
CA PRO A 44 17.18 3.95 -19.78
C PRO A 44 18.29 3.97 -18.72
N ALA A 45 19.50 3.58 -19.11
CA ALA A 45 20.68 3.77 -18.28
C ALA A 45 20.97 5.26 -18.10
N MET A 46 21.38 5.64 -16.89
CA MET A 46 21.75 7.02 -16.54
C MET A 46 23.22 7.05 -16.14
N SER A 47 23.99 7.91 -16.80
CA SER A 47 25.38 8.16 -16.42
C SER A 47 25.47 9.04 -15.16
N ALA A 48 26.65 9.07 -14.53
CA ALA A 48 26.92 9.92 -13.37
C ALA A 48 26.69 11.42 -13.64
N ASN A 49 26.73 11.86 -14.90
CA ASN A 49 26.48 13.24 -15.30
C ASN A 49 25.01 13.50 -15.68
N SER A 50 24.09 12.62 -15.26
CA SER A 50 22.65 12.69 -15.56
C SER A 50 22.29 12.62 -17.05
N VAL A 51 23.21 12.13 -17.89
CA VAL A 51 22.92 11.85 -19.30
C VAL A 51 22.21 10.51 -19.41
N MET A 52 21.08 10.51 -20.12
CA MET A 52 20.26 9.33 -20.38
C MET A 52 20.71 8.61 -21.66
N HIS A 53 20.81 7.29 -21.59
CA HIS A 53 21.20 6.43 -22.71
C HIS A 53 20.00 5.58 -23.15
N PRO A 54 19.16 6.06 -24.09
CA PRO A 54 17.92 5.38 -24.46
C PRO A 54 18.12 3.97 -25.04
N GLY A 55 19.28 3.68 -25.64
CA GLY A 55 19.60 2.37 -26.19
C GLY A 55 20.17 1.36 -25.19
N GLN A 56 20.24 1.71 -23.90
CA GLN A 56 20.74 0.84 -22.84
C GLN A 56 19.73 0.77 -21.70
N PRO A 57 19.40 -0.42 -21.18
CA PRO A 57 18.52 -0.54 -20.03
C PRO A 57 19.24 -0.10 -18.75
N ILE A 58 18.48 0.42 -17.80
CA ILE A 58 18.97 0.63 -16.43
C ILE A 58 19.50 -0.70 -15.85
N SER A 59 20.61 -0.64 -15.11
CA SER A 59 21.18 -1.83 -14.47
C SER A 59 20.43 -2.16 -13.18
N HIS A 60 20.47 -3.44 -12.81
CA HIS A 60 19.93 -3.91 -11.53
C HIS A 60 20.58 -3.17 -10.34
N ASP A 61 21.89 -2.94 -10.38
CA ASP A 61 22.62 -2.25 -9.32
C ASP A 61 22.17 -0.80 -9.16
N THR A 62 21.86 -0.11 -10.27
CA THR A 62 21.31 1.25 -10.22
C THR A 62 19.92 1.24 -9.59
N VAL A 63 19.04 0.30 -9.95
CA VAL A 63 17.72 0.17 -9.33
C VAL A 63 17.85 -0.08 -7.82
N GLN A 64 18.72 -1.01 -7.42
CA GLN A 64 18.93 -1.32 -6.01
C GLN A 64 19.50 -0.13 -5.23
N LYS A 65 20.40 0.64 -5.84
CA LYS A 65 20.93 1.87 -5.25
C LYS A 65 19.81 2.90 -5.03
N TRP A 66 18.94 3.12 -6.02
CA TRP A 66 17.82 4.07 -5.89
C TRP A 66 16.79 3.63 -4.85
N ILE A 67 16.53 2.32 -4.73
CA ILE A 67 15.70 1.77 -3.66
C ILE A 67 16.30 2.15 -2.29
N ASN A 68 17.59 1.87 -2.08
CA ASN A 68 18.25 2.16 -0.81
C ASN A 68 18.25 3.67 -0.47
N GLU A 69 18.50 4.52 -1.47
CA GLU A 69 18.46 5.98 -1.30
C GLU A 69 17.04 6.46 -0.94
N SER A 70 16.02 5.91 -1.60
CA SER A 70 14.62 6.27 -1.36
C SER A 70 14.13 5.82 0.01
N THR A 71 14.42 4.57 0.42
CA THR A 71 14.00 4.05 1.73
C THR A 71 14.71 4.80 2.87
N THR A 72 16.01 5.08 2.71
CA THR A 72 16.79 5.89 3.66
C THR A 72 16.22 7.31 3.76
N GLY A 73 15.95 7.95 2.62
CA GLY A 73 15.38 9.30 2.57
C GLY A 73 13.97 9.38 3.19
N ALA A 74 13.21 8.30 3.13
CA ALA A 74 11.89 8.18 3.76
C ALA A 74 11.93 7.78 5.24
N GLY A 75 13.12 7.51 5.81
CA GLY A 75 13.27 7.04 7.18
C GLY A 75 12.80 5.58 7.40
N ILE A 76 12.69 4.79 6.34
CA ILE A 76 12.30 3.38 6.41
C ILE A 76 13.55 2.55 6.67
N HIS A 77 13.62 1.95 7.86
CA HIS A 77 14.75 1.13 8.27
C HIS A 77 14.62 -0.30 7.73
N GLY A 78 15.69 -0.82 7.13
CA GLY A 78 15.78 -2.20 6.64
C GLY A 78 16.50 -2.32 5.30
N ASN A 79 16.81 -3.55 4.91
CA ASN A 79 17.37 -3.86 3.60
C ASN A 79 16.23 -4.33 2.69
N PHE A 80 15.87 -3.50 1.71
CA PHE A 80 14.80 -3.80 0.76
C PHE A 80 15.40 -4.16 -0.59
N LEU A 81 15.01 -5.32 -1.13
CA LEU A 81 15.34 -5.73 -2.49
C LEU A 81 14.12 -5.52 -3.39
N THR A 82 14.33 -5.57 -4.71
CA THR A 82 13.24 -5.54 -5.71
C THR A 82 12.14 -6.55 -5.39
N HIS A 83 12.52 -7.76 -4.99
CA HIS A 83 11.60 -8.83 -4.59
C HIS A 83 10.73 -8.47 -3.37
N CYS A 84 11.21 -7.62 -2.44
CA CYS A 84 10.42 -7.19 -1.28
C CYS A 84 9.17 -6.39 -1.71
N PHE A 85 9.29 -5.54 -2.73
CA PHE A 85 8.15 -4.77 -3.24
C PHE A 85 7.17 -5.64 -4.01
N HIS A 86 7.67 -6.66 -4.73
CA HIS A 86 6.84 -7.63 -5.42
C HIS A 86 5.98 -8.43 -4.42
N GLN A 87 6.62 -8.97 -3.39
CA GLN A 87 5.94 -9.70 -2.32
C GLN A 87 5.01 -8.81 -1.50
N GLY A 88 5.47 -7.63 -1.09
CA GLY A 88 4.68 -6.69 -0.30
C GLY A 88 3.43 -6.22 -1.06
N GLY A 89 3.52 -6.01 -2.37
CA GLY A 89 2.35 -5.72 -3.21
C GLY A 89 1.34 -6.87 -3.23
N ALA A 90 1.82 -8.11 -3.39
CA ALA A 90 0.98 -9.30 -3.32
C ALA A 90 0.29 -9.46 -1.96
N GLN A 91 1.03 -9.26 -0.86
CA GLN A 91 0.49 -9.27 0.51
C GLN A 91 -0.54 -8.17 0.72
N TYR A 92 -0.26 -6.94 0.25
CA TYR A 92 -1.20 -5.83 0.33
C TYR A 92 -2.53 -6.17 -0.32
N TRP A 93 -2.52 -6.62 -1.57
CA TRP A 93 -3.76 -6.96 -2.26
C TRP A 93 -4.47 -8.19 -1.70
N PHE A 94 -3.78 -9.05 -0.96
CA PHE A 94 -4.39 -10.21 -0.31
C PHE A 94 -5.02 -9.87 1.04
N MET A 95 -4.38 -9.03 1.86
CA MET A 95 -4.75 -8.83 3.28
C MET A 95 -5.21 -7.40 3.61
N PHE A 96 -4.66 -6.40 2.93
CA PHE A 96 -4.75 -4.99 3.36
C PHE A 96 -5.51 -4.08 2.40
N ALA A 97 -5.82 -4.54 1.18
CA ALA A 97 -6.62 -3.79 0.23
C ALA A 97 -8.04 -3.55 0.79
N PRO A 98 -8.78 -2.54 0.30
CA PRO A 98 -10.16 -2.33 0.71
C PRO A 98 -11.06 -3.53 0.41
N VAL A 99 -12.13 -3.68 1.20
CA VAL A 99 -13.13 -4.75 1.05
C VAL A 99 -13.64 -4.82 -0.38
N GLY A 100 -13.61 -6.02 -0.96
CA GLY A 100 -14.04 -6.24 -2.35
C GLY A 100 -12.97 -5.94 -3.42
N GLN A 101 -11.80 -5.44 -3.03
CA GLN A 101 -10.64 -5.28 -3.93
C GLN A 101 -9.56 -6.34 -3.74
N TRP A 102 -9.80 -7.27 -2.81
CA TRP A 102 -8.88 -8.34 -2.48
C TRP A 102 -8.58 -9.25 -3.66
N TRP A 103 -7.33 -9.68 -3.75
CA TRP A 103 -6.92 -10.66 -4.73
C TRP A 103 -7.18 -12.06 -4.17
N THR A 104 -7.74 -12.92 -5.02
CA THR A 104 -7.83 -14.34 -4.68
C THR A 104 -6.44 -14.94 -4.57
N LEU A 105 -6.29 -16.02 -3.80
CA LEU A 105 -5.01 -16.74 -3.70
C LEU A 105 -4.46 -17.14 -5.07
N ALA A 106 -5.34 -17.56 -6.00
CA ALA A 106 -4.96 -17.87 -7.37
C ALA A 106 -4.34 -16.67 -8.11
N LYS A 107 -4.89 -15.47 -7.92
CA LYS A 107 -4.37 -14.23 -8.52
C LYS A 107 -3.03 -13.83 -7.89
N VAL A 108 -2.89 -14.02 -6.58
CA VAL A 108 -1.64 -13.77 -5.85
C VAL A 108 -0.55 -14.75 -6.27
N CYS A 109 -0.83 -16.05 -6.39
CA CYS A 109 0.11 -17.04 -6.88
C CYS A 109 0.53 -16.74 -8.34
N TRP A 110 -0.42 -16.35 -9.20
CA TRP A 110 -0.11 -15.95 -10.57
C TRP A 110 0.82 -14.74 -10.61
N TRP A 111 0.58 -13.73 -9.77
CA TRP A 111 1.42 -12.55 -9.67
C TRP A 111 2.81 -12.88 -9.10
N GLY A 112 2.85 -13.64 -8.01
CA GLY A 112 4.04 -13.86 -7.19
C GLY A 112 4.98 -14.98 -7.60
N GLY A 113 4.54 -15.92 -8.44
CA GLY A 113 5.37 -17.01 -8.95
C GLY A 113 5.00 -17.47 -10.37
N GLY A 114 4.03 -16.81 -11.01
CA GLY A 114 3.64 -17.09 -12.41
C GLY A 114 4.26 -16.13 -13.42
N TRP A 115 5.05 -15.14 -12.99
CA TRP A 115 5.62 -14.10 -13.86
C TRP A 115 7.04 -14.42 -14.35
N ALA A 116 7.82 -15.22 -13.62
CA ALA A 116 9.15 -15.67 -14.01
C ALA A 116 9.28 -17.20 -13.98
N ASP A 117 9.86 -17.78 -15.03
CA ASP A 117 10.09 -19.23 -15.12
C ASP A 117 10.98 -19.71 -13.97
N GLY A 118 10.45 -20.58 -13.11
CA GLY A 118 11.17 -21.22 -12.01
C GLY A 118 10.84 -20.70 -10.60
N GLU A 119 9.94 -19.73 -10.45
CA GLU A 119 9.48 -19.30 -9.12
C GLU A 119 8.40 -20.26 -8.58
N HIS A 120 8.69 -20.89 -7.43
CA HIS A 120 7.72 -21.78 -6.78
C HIS A 120 6.72 -20.95 -5.96
N CYS A 121 5.44 -21.00 -6.33
CA CYS A 121 4.36 -20.33 -5.61
C CYS A 121 4.32 -20.66 -4.11
N ASP A 122 4.83 -21.83 -3.72
CA ASP A 122 4.85 -22.37 -2.36
C ASP A 122 5.54 -21.45 -1.36
N THR A 123 6.60 -20.75 -1.78
CA THR A 123 7.32 -19.80 -0.92
C THR A 123 6.48 -18.58 -0.60
N LEU A 124 5.78 -18.01 -1.59
CA LEU A 124 4.90 -16.87 -1.35
C LEU A 124 3.69 -17.28 -0.52
N VAL A 125 3.08 -18.44 -0.82
CA VAL A 125 1.97 -18.98 -0.04
C VAL A 125 2.40 -19.20 1.41
N ARG A 126 3.61 -19.71 1.64
CA ARG A 126 4.17 -19.86 2.99
C ARG A 126 4.24 -18.51 3.71
N TYR A 127 4.81 -17.48 3.09
CA TYR A 127 4.89 -16.15 3.70
C TYR A 127 3.52 -15.55 3.99
N LEU A 128 2.54 -15.74 3.10
CA LEU A 128 1.17 -15.27 3.33
C LEU A 128 0.52 -16.00 4.51
N LEU A 129 0.74 -17.31 4.64
CA LEU A 129 0.23 -18.10 5.76
C LEU A 129 0.93 -17.74 7.08
N ASP A 130 2.24 -17.51 7.06
CA ASP A 130 3.00 -17.11 8.25
C ASP A 130 2.53 -15.71 8.73
N GLU A 131 2.31 -14.77 7.81
CA GLU A 131 1.78 -13.43 8.12
C GLU A 131 0.34 -13.50 8.65
N LEU A 132 -0.52 -14.31 8.00
CA LEU A 132 -1.88 -14.53 8.46
C LEU A 132 -1.90 -15.15 9.86
N HIS A 133 -1.04 -16.14 10.11
CA HIS A 133 -0.92 -16.77 11.41
C HIS A 133 -0.45 -15.78 12.48
N ALA A 134 0.51 -14.91 12.17
CA ALA A 134 0.94 -13.84 13.06
C ALA A 134 -0.20 -12.87 13.39
N TYR A 135 -1.03 -12.52 12.41
CA TYR A 135 -2.21 -11.68 12.61
C TYR A 135 -3.27 -12.36 13.48
N GLU A 136 -3.56 -13.64 13.24
CA GLU A 136 -4.52 -14.42 14.04
C GLU A 136 -4.05 -14.66 15.48
N THR A 137 -2.73 -14.69 15.70
CA THR A 137 -2.12 -14.93 17.02
C THR A 137 -1.69 -13.65 17.74
N ASP A 138 -1.89 -12.47 17.13
CA ASP A 138 -1.74 -11.18 17.78
C ASP A 138 -3.00 -10.85 18.58
N TYR A 139 -2.96 -11.16 19.87
CA TYR A 139 -4.03 -10.84 20.82
C TYR A 139 -3.80 -9.52 21.56
N SER A 140 -2.89 -8.65 21.07
CA SER A 140 -2.55 -7.40 21.75
C SER A 140 -3.75 -6.45 21.90
N ASP A 141 -4.75 -6.57 21.05
CA ASP A 141 -5.99 -5.80 21.06
C ASP A 141 -7.20 -6.58 21.61
N ALA A 142 -7.01 -7.75 22.23
CA ALA A 142 -8.10 -8.59 22.72
C ALA A 142 -9.00 -7.91 23.77
N LEU A 143 -8.52 -6.86 24.43
CA LEU A 143 -9.29 -6.04 25.38
C LEU A 143 -9.77 -4.71 24.78
N ALA A 144 -9.63 -4.51 23.47
CA ALA A 144 -10.14 -3.31 22.81
C ALA A 144 -11.67 -3.21 23.01
N PRO A 145 -12.21 -2.02 23.33
CA PRO A 145 -13.65 -1.84 23.52
C PRO A 145 -14.50 -2.20 22.30
N ILE A 146 -13.88 -2.26 21.13
CA ILE A 146 -14.50 -2.62 19.85
C ILE A 146 -13.72 -3.82 19.33
N SER A 147 -14.38 -4.99 19.25
CA SER A 147 -13.80 -6.17 18.62
C SER A 147 -13.68 -5.95 17.12
N ARG A 148 -12.51 -6.28 16.57
CA ARG A 148 -12.23 -6.24 15.12
C ARG A 148 -13.06 -7.25 14.31
N GLY A 149 -13.82 -8.15 14.94
CA GLY A 149 -14.66 -9.11 14.23
C GLY A 149 -13.85 -10.09 13.38
N THR A 150 -12.68 -10.50 13.88
CA THR A 150 -11.79 -11.51 13.27
C THR A 150 -12.50 -12.84 12.98
N ASP A 151 -13.55 -13.17 13.74
CA ASP A 151 -14.35 -14.38 13.54
C ASP A 151 -15.21 -14.36 12.26
N ALA A 152 -15.43 -13.18 11.66
CA ALA A 152 -16.35 -12.99 10.53
C ALA A 152 -15.64 -12.63 9.21
N SER A 153 -14.36 -12.23 9.23
CA SER A 153 -13.58 -11.88 8.05
C SER A 153 -12.09 -12.02 8.33
N LEU A 154 -11.32 -12.41 7.30
CA LEU A 154 -9.88 -12.69 7.35
C LEU A 154 -9.04 -11.55 7.95
N ALA A 155 -9.47 -10.29 7.81
CA ALA A 155 -8.78 -9.11 8.34
C ALA A 155 -9.67 -8.26 9.26
N GLY A 156 -10.84 -8.76 9.66
CA GLY A 156 -11.81 -8.01 10.45
C GLY A 156 -12.53 -6.91 9.66
N GLU A 157 -12.50 -6.96 8.32
CA GLU A 157 -13.13 -5.92 7.48
C GLU A 157 -14.66 -5.95 7.57
N HIS A 158 -15.21 -7.08 8.00
CA HIS A 158 -16.62 -7.17 8.37
C HIS A 158 -16.98 -6.14 9.46
N ALA A 159 -16.07 -5.81 10.37
CA ALA A 159 -16.32 -4.79 11.39
C ALA A 159 -16.42 -3.35 10.81
N LEU A 160 -15.80 -3.09 9.66
CA LEU A 160 -15.84 -1.76 9.01
C LEU A 160 -17.11 -1.54 8.18
N THR A 161 -17.74 -2.61 7.72
CA THR A 161 -18.92 -2.56 6.85
C THR A 161 -20.20 -2.97 7.57
N ARG A 162 -20.10 -3.57 8.77
CA ARG A 162 -21.28 -3.91 9.57
C ARG A 162 -21.94 -2.66 10.15
N PRO A 163 -23.27 -2.65 10.25
CA PRO A 163 -23.97 -1.65 11.05
C PRO A 163 -23.42 -1.64 12.49
N ALA A 164 -23.27 -0.44 13.05
CA ALA A 164 -22.88 -0.28 14.45
C ALA A 164 -23.84 -1.04 15.36
N SER A 165 -23.31 -1.81 16.30
CA SER A 165 -24.11 -2.52 17.29
C SER A 165 -24.76 -1.53 18.25
N THR A 166 -25.85 -1.96 18.87
CA THR A 166 -26.55 -1.15 19.89
C THR A 166 -25.62 -0.73 21.03
N GLU A 167 -24.66 -1.56 21.42
CA GLU A 167 -23.73 -1.23 22.50
C GLU A 167 -22.68 -0.20 22.06
N GLU A 168 -22.13 -0.31 20.86
CA GLU A 168 -21.24 0.71 20.28
C GLU A 168 -21.95 2.08 20.21
N LEU A 169 -23.20 2.08 19.76
CA LEU A 169 -24.07 3.26 19.75
C LEU A 169 -24.30 3.83 21.16
N ARG A 170 -24.50 2.96 22.16
CA ARG A 170 -24.70 3.35 23.56
C ARG A 170 -23.44 3.97 24.17
N MET A 171 -22.26 3.41 23.85
CA MET A 171 -20.98 3.96 24.28
C MET A 171 -20.71 5.34 23.68
N VAL A 172 -20.92 5.49 22.36
CA VAL A 172 -20.80 6.79 21.69
C VAL A 172 -21.78 7.81 22.30
N HIS A 173 -23.04 7.42 22.49
CA HIS A 173 -24.03 8.29 23.11
C HIS A 173 -23.62 8.71 24.53
N ALA A 174 -23.11 7.78 25.35
CA ALA A 174 -22.64 8.08 26.69
C ALA A 174 -21.46 9.05 26.70
N SER A 175 -20.48 8.85 25.80
CA SER A 175 -19.32 9.74 25.65
C SER A 175 -19.76 11.15 25.23
N VAL A 176 -20.57 11.25 24.17
CA VAL A 176 -21.08 12.54 23.68
C VAL A 176 -21.91 13.25 24.74
N ALA A 177 -22.75 12.52 25.47
CA ALA A 177 -23.55 13.09 26.55
C ALA A 177 -22.67 13.61 27.70
N ALA A 178 -21.58 12.92 28.03
CA ALA A 178 -20.62 13.37 29.03
C ALA A 178 -19.93 14.67 28.59
N ASP A 179 -19.44 14.74 27.35
CA ASP A 179 -18.79 15.92 26.79
C ASP A 179 -19.73 17.13 26.74
N VAL A 180 -20.97 16.93 26.30
CA VAL A 180 -22.01 17.98 26.26
C VAL A 180 -22.32 18.50 27.67
N ASN A 181 -22.36 17.62 28.66
CA ASN A 181 -22.57 18.03 30.05
C ASN A 181 -21.36 18.78 30.61
N SER A 182 -20.13 18.38 30.26
CA SER A 182 -18.92 19.11 30.62
C SER A 182 -18.95 20.52 30.06
N LEU A 183 -19.16 20.66 28.74
CA LEU A 183 -19.25 21.94 28.05
C LEU A 183 -20.35 22.84 28.65
N ARG A 184 -21.51 22.26 28.96
CA ARG A 184 -22.61 22.99 29.61
C ARG A 184 -22.19 23.54 30.98
N ASN A 185 -21.45 22.77 31.75
CA ASN A 185 -20.97 23.21 33.06
C ASN A 185 -19.91 24.30 32.94
N ASP A 186 -19.00 24.19 31.97
CA ASP A 186 -17.98 25.21 31.68
C ASP A 186 -18.61 26.52 31.20
N MET A 187 -19.63 26.46 30.34
CA MET A 187 -20.37 27.66 29.93
C MET A 187 -21.09 28.31 31.12
N ARG A 188 -21.68 27.52 32.01
CA ARG A 188 -22.34 28.03 33.22
C ARG A 188 -21.36 28.70 34.17
N SER A 189 -20.19 28.11 34.37
CA SER A 189 -19.15 28.69 35.22
C SER A 189 -18.64 30.01 34.64
N LEU A 190 -18.45 30.12 33.32
CA LEU A 190 -18.08 31.37 32.64
C LEU A 190 -19.16 32.46 32.78
N THR A 191 -20.45 32.13 32.65
CA THR A 191 -21.53 33.10 32.86
C THR A 191 -21.74 33.51 34.31
N SER A 192 -21.18 32.77 35.28
CA SER A 192 -21.27 33.11 36.72
C SER A 192 -20.15 34.04 37.21
N VAL A 193 -19.18 34.34 36.33
CA VAL A 193 -17.99 35.19 36.61
C VAL A 193 -18.14 36.60 35.99
N VAL A 194 -19.24 36.87 35.28
CA VAL A 194 -19.63 38.20 34.74
C VAL A 194 -20.76 38.78 35.58
#